data_AF-A0A6J4RUW8-F1
#
_entry.id   AF-A0A6J4RUW8-F1
#
_cell.length_a   1.000
_cell.length_b   1.000
_cell.length_c   1.000
_cell.angle_alpha   90.00
_cell.angle_beta   90.00
_cell.angle_gamma   90.00
#
_symmetry.space_group_name_H-M   'P 1'
#
loop_
_entity.id
_entity.type
_entity.pdbx_description
1 polymer ?
#
loop_
_entity_poly.entity_id
_entity_poly.type
_entity_poly.pdbx_seq_one_letter_code
_entity_poly.pdbx_strand_id
1 'polypeptide(L)'
;MRRILLCLTAFTLATGPAATEAQTGGTQTTRGRAMTTTSAVPVTELVRRVDIPYRKFTLANGLRVLVHEDRKAPIVAVSVWYNV
;
A
#
# COMPACT_ATOMS: atom_id res chain seq x y z
N MET A 1 -7.23 28.61 7.48
CA MET A 1 -5.94 28.88 6.82
C MET A 1 -5.75 27.88 5.69
N ARG A 2 -5.67 28.43 4.47
CA ARG A 2 -5.08 27.89 3.22
C ARG A 2 -5.57 26.52 2.71
N ARG A 3 -6.64 26.61 1.93
CA ARG A 3 -7.04 25.70 0.85
C ARG A 3 -5.96 25.76 -0.25
N ILE A 4 -5.27 24.65 -0.52
CA ILE A 4 -4.34 24.52 -1.65
C ILE A 4 -5.12 23.89 -2.80
N LEU A 5 -5.72 24.78 -3.59
CA LEU A 5 -6.24 24.54 -4.92
C LEU A 5 -5.04 24.50 -5.87
N LEU A 6 -4.56 23.30 -6.23
CA LEU A 6 -3.41 23.14 -7.13
C LEU A 6 -3.89 23.10 -8.59
N CYS A 7 -3.83 24.29 -9.20
CA CYS A 7 -3.55 24.61 -10.60
C CYS A 7 -3.90 23.58 -11.70
N LEU A 8 -5.03 23.86 -12.36
CA LEU A 8 -5.19 23.78 -13.81
C LEU A 8 -4.12 24.63 -14.52
N THR A 9 -3.36 24.04 -15.45
CA THR A 9 -2.84 24.67 -16.69
C THR A 9 -2.53 23.53 -17.67
N ALA A 10 -3.44 23.14 -18.57
CA ALA A 10 -3.70 23.80 -19.86
C ALA A 10 -2.40 24.14 -20.61
N PHE A 11 -1.72 23.12 -21.13
CA PHE A 11 -0.67 23.29 -22.14
C PHE A 11 -1.31 23.11 -23.52
N THR A 12 -1.73 24.23 -24.09
CA THR A 12 -2.28 24.32 -25.45
C THR A 12 -1.15 24.65 -26.42
N LEU A 13 -1.32 24.17 -27.66
CA LEU A 13 -0.82 24.69 -28.94
C LEU A 13 0.35 23.93 -29.60
N ALA A 14 -0.02 22.89 -30.36
CA ALA A 14 0.75 22.41 -31.51
C ALA A 14 -0.11 22.60 -32.77
N THR A 15 0.24 23.59 -33.58
CA THR A 15 -0.33 23.86 -34.90
C THR A 15 0.55 23.16 -35.94
N GLY A 16 0.00 22.22 -36.70
CA GLY A 16 0.66 21.59 -37.84
C GLY A 16 -0.39 20.97 -38.77
N PRO A 17 -0.37 21.23 -40.09
CA PRO A 17 -1.43 20.81 -40.99
C PRO A 17 -1.19 19.41 -41.58
N ALA A 18 -2.31 18.72 -41.85
CA ALA A 18 -2.51 17.73 -42.90
C ALA A 18 -1.48 16.59 -43.06
N ALA A 19 -1.79 15.45 -42.45
CA ALA A 19 -1.62 14.16 -43.11
C ALA A 19 -2.77 13.24 -42.67
N THR A 20 -3.74 13.11 -43.58
CA THR A 20 -4.69 12.01 -43.65
C THR A 20 -3.93 10.70 -43.58
N GLU A 21 -4.28 9.80 -42.66
CA GLU A 21 -4.23 8.36 -42.92
C GLU A 21 -5.05 7.56 -41.89
N ALA A 22 -6.20 7.09 -42.39
CA ALA A 22 -6.80 5.79 -42.13
C ALA A 22 -7.03 5.35 -40.67
N GLN A 23 -8.24 5.62 -40.19
CA GLN A 23 -8.92 4.78 -39.22
C GLN A 23 -9.11 3.37 -39.82
N THR A 24 -8.20 2.44 -39.49
CA THR A 24 -8.46 1.02 -39.67
C THR A 24 -9.18 0.54 -38.42
N GLY A 25 -10.47 0.22 -38.59
CA GLY A 25 -11.31 -0.37 -37.56
C GLY A 25 -10.70 -1.66 -37.06
N GLY A 26 -10.07 -1.59 -35.88
CA GLY A 26 -9.73 -2.75 -35.09
C GLY A 26 -11.00 -3.29 -34.45
N THR A 27 -11.54 -4.36 -35.04
CA THR A 27 -12.56 -5.22 -34.45
C THR A 27 -12.20 -5.51 -33.00
N GLN A 28 -12.97 -4.95 -32.05
CA GLN A 28 -12.92 -5.38 -30.66
C GLN A 28 -13.40 -6.82 -30.60
N THR A 29 -12.45 -7.74 -30.67
CA THR A 29 -12.66 -9.14 -30.30
C THR A 29 -12.89 -9.16 -28.79
N THR A 30 -14.15 -9.20 -28.38
CA THR A 30 -14.59 -9.61 -27.05
C THR A 30 -14.14 -11.05 -26.81
N ARG A 31 -12.87 -11.23 -26.47
CA ARG A 31 -12.40 -12.48 -25.86
C ARG A 31 -12.88 -12.42 -24.41
N GLY A 32 -14.02 -13.05 -24.16
CA GLY A 32 -14.55 -13.27 -22.81
C GLY A 32 -13.49 -13.94 -21.95
N ARG A 33 -12.72 -13.13 -21.22
CA ARG A 33 -11.94 -13.61 -20.10
C ARG A 33 -12.97 -13.98 -19.04
N ALA A 34 -13.19 -15.29 -18.85
CA ALA A 34 -13.87 -15.78 -17.66
C ALA A 34 -13.19 -15.13 -16.45
N MET A 35 -13.91 -14.22 -15.80
CA MET A 35 -13.48 -13.61 -14.56
C MET A 35 -13.65 -14.67 -13.48
N THR A 36 -12.58 -15.41 -13.19
CA THR A 36 -12.54 -16.19 -11.96
C THR A 36 -12.63 -15.19 -10.82
N THR A 37 -13.80 -15.11 -10.17
CA THR A 37 -13.98 -14.34 -8.96
C THR A 37 -13.15 -15.01 -7.86
N THR A 38 -11.90 -14.60 -7.70
CA THR A 38 -11.12 -14.91 -6.50
C THR A 38 -11.88 -14.31 -5.32
N SER A 39 -12.52 -15.18 -4.54
CA SER A 39 -13.22 -14.77 -3.33
C SER A 39 -12.22 -14.14 -2.37
N ALA A 40 -12.51 -12.93 -1.92
CA ALA A 40 -11.63 -12.19 -1.01
C ALA A 40 -11.63 -12.86 0.36
N VAL A 41 -10.43 -13.22 0.84
CA VAL A 41 -10.26 -13.71 2.21
C VAL A 41 -10.62 -12.56 3.18
N PRO A 42 -11.50 -12.78 4.16
CA PRO A 42 -11.88 -11.73 5.09
C PRO A 42 -10.67 -11.30 5.93
N VAL A 43 -10.52 -10.01 6.19
CA VAL A 43 -9.34 -9.42 6.87
C VAL A 43 -9.07 -10.07 8.23
N THR A 44 -10.11 -10.49 8.94
CA THR A 44 -9.96 -11.21 10.23
C THR A 44 -9.11 -12.48 10.10
N GLU A 45 -9.24 -13.21 9.00
CA GLU A 45 -8.46 -14.42 8.73
C GLU A 45 -7.00 -14.10 8.41
N LEU A 46 -6.70 -12.90 7.89
CA LEU A 46 -5.33 -12.46 7.68
C LEU A 46 -4.67 -12.05 8.99
N VAL A 47 -5.40 -11.35 9.87
CA VAL A 47 -4.90 -10.94 11.19
C VAL A 47 -4.54 -12.16 12.04
N ARG A 48 -5.37 -13.21 12.02
CA ARG A 48 -5.12 -14.46 12.75
C ARG A 48 -3.84 -15.18 12.32
N ARG A 49 -3.37 -14.98 11.09
CA ARG A 49 -2.13 -15.58 10.58
C ARG A 49 -0.87 -14.83 11.02
N VAL A 50 -1.02 -13.58 11.48
CA VAL A 50 0.10 -12.78 11.98
C VAL A 50 0.24 -13.03 13.48
N ASP A 51 1.08 -14.01 13.83
CA ASP A 51 1.51 -14.26 15.19
C ASP A 51 2.97 -13.85 15.38
N ILE A 52 3.23 -12.90 16.29
CA ILE A 52 4.56 -12.38 16.58
C ILE A 52 4.87 -12.69 18.04
N PRO A 53 5.64 -13.76 18.34
CA PRO A 53 5.91 -14.18 19.71
C PRO A 53 6.78 -13.14 20.43
N TYR A 54 6.42 -12.77 21.66
CA TYR A 54 7.19 -11.84 22.47
C TYR A 54 7.18 -12.27 23.95
N ARG A 55 8.21 -11.84 24.69
CA ARG A 55 8.28 -11.96 26.14
C ARG A 55 7.96 -10.63 26.79
N LYS A 56 7.27 -10.67 27.93
CA LYS A 56 6.87 -9.48 28.69
C LYS A 56 7.47 -9.55 30.08
N PHE A 57 8.10 -8.46 30.48
CA PHE A 57 8.69 -8.31 31.81
C PHE A 57 8.16 -7.03 32.45
N THR A 58 7.97 -7.06 33.76
CA THR A 58 7.74 -5.87 34.57
C THR A 58 8.99 -5.68 35.43
N LEU A 59 9.62 -4.53 35.28
CA LEU A 59 10.81 -4.16 36.04
C LEU A 59 10.41 -3.66 37.45
N ALA A 60 11.36 -3.61 38.38
CA ALA A 60 11.12 -3.15 39.76
C ALA A 60 10.60 -1.70 39.85
N ASN A 61 10.92 -0.89 38.85
CA ASN A 61 10.42 0.49 38.70
C ASN A 61 9.02 0.57 38.07
N GLY A 62 8.37 -0.57 37.80
CA GLY A 62 7.05 -0.63 37.18
C GLY A 62 7.04 -0.52 35.65
N LEU A 63 8.18 -0.32 35.00
CA LEU A 63 8.24 -0.27 33.53
C LEU A 63 7.97 -1.65 32.93
N ARG A 64 7.25 -1.66 31.80
CA ARG A 64 7.00 -2.86 31.02
C ARG A 64 7.98 -2.95 29.86
N VAL A 65 8.66 -4.08 29.75
CA VAL A 65 9.58 -4.37 28.65
C VAL A 65 8.99 -5.49 27.82
N LEU A 66 8.91 -5.28 26.51
CA LEU A 66 8.56 -6.31 25.54
C LEU A 66 9.81 -6.68 24.74
N VAL A 67 10.12 -7.97 24.67
CA VAL A 67 11.26 -8.49 23.91
C VAL A 67 10.75 -9.45 22.86
N HIS A 68 10.99 -9.12 21.59
CA HIS A 68 10.80 -10.00 20.45
C HIS A 68 12.19 -10.42 19.92
N GLU A 69 12.38 -11.71 19.71
CA GLU A 69 13.60 -12.25 19.09
C GLU A 69 13.29 -12.58 17.63
N ASP A 70 13.82 -11.77 16.71
CA ASP A 70 13.78 -12.05 15.28
C ASP A 70 15.12 -12.68 14.86
N ARG A 71 15.07 -13.93 14.39
CA ARG A 71 16.26 -14.65 13.91
C ARG A 71 16.57 -14.40 12.43
N LYS A 72 15.86 -13.48 11.79
CA LYS A 72 16.04 -13.16 10.37
C LYS A 72 17.28 -12.32 10.10
N ALA A 73 17.67 -11.43 11.02
CA ALA A 73 18.84 -10.57 10.86
C ALA A 73 19.55 -10.33 12.21
N PRO A 74 20.89 -10.22 12.23
CA PRO A 74 21.65 -10.00 13.47
C PRO A 74 21.64 -8.51 13.88
N ILE A 75 20.46 -7.95 14.14
CA ILE A 75 20.26 -6.53 14.49
C ILE A 75 19.46 -6.43 15.78
N VAL A 76 19.79 -5.44 16.62
CA VAL A 76 19.03 -5.11 17.84
C VAL A 76 18.41 -3.72 17.69
N ALA A 77 17.10 -3.63 17.89
CA ALA A 77 16.36 -2.38 17.90
C ALA A 77 15.73 -2.16 19.27
N VAL A 78 15.76 -0.90 19.75
CA VAL A 78 15.16 -0.50 21.02
C VAL A 78 14.29 0.73 20.78
N SER A 79 13.08 0.72 21.34
CA SER A 79 12.15 1.84 21.29
C SER A 79 11.53 2.02 22.67
N VAL A 80 11.40 3.28 23.08
CA VAL A 80 10.84 3.66 24.38
C VAL A 80 9.71 4.65 24.14
N TRP A 81 8.58 4.40 24.79
CA TRP A 81 7.42 5.29 24.75
C TRP A 81 7.15 5.82 26.15
N TYR A 82 6.86 7.11 26.24
CA TYR A 82 6.46 7.78 27.45
C TYR A 82 5.07 8.39 27.24
N ASN A 83 4.12 8.00 28.07
CA ASN A 83 2.76 8.55 28.05
C ASN A 83 2.69 9.65 29.12
N VAL A 84 2.50 10.90 28.70
CA VAL A 84 2.25 12.07 29.56
C VAL A 84 0.78 12.40 29.65
#